data_AF-A0A7C3E9K7-F1
#
_entry.id   AF-A0A7C3E9K7-F1
#
_cell.length_a   1.000
_cell.length_b   1.000
_cell.length_c   1.000
_cell.angle_alpha   90.00
_cell.angle_beta   90.00
_cell.angle_gamma   90.00
#
_symmetry.space_group_name_H-M   'P 1'
#
loop_
_entity.id
_entity.type
_entity.pdbx_description
1 polymer ?
#
loop_
_entity_poly.entity_id
_entity_poly.type
_entity_poly.pdbx_seq_one_letter_code
_entity_poly.pdbx_strand_id
1 'polypeptide(L)'
;MKGPGNSVPCGAAAPRAALLAALLLWALPAAAQEEGGADCSTCHDHGQKLKQSAHAAVACLKCHPKHEEYPHPADVPKPPCSQCHGSEAKDYALGAHGRAAKAGNASAPDCAMCHGGAHEATRASTEAFRRSVPETCGMCHDTIAAEYNASVHGAAVRRGVTASPVCSDCHGEHSIIPVKERASPVSPAHVSETCARCHGDVRLTRRFGLPPDRVTSFESSFHGLAARAGSQSVANCASCHGVHDILPSSDPKSMIHPARLPETCGKCHPGAGMRFAIGQIHIVAGREEPRPVYWARWFYLSLIPVTVGLMLLHHGGDWIRKLIALRLRPAPAPQPRPLAGKPEMRMLPWERVQHALLAVSFIVLVWTGFALRYPEQFWARPLVMWEGNWPVRGTVHRIAAVVLMAVSVVHAITLLASRRLRSHWLTLFPKKKDLYEGFAGLAWAIGLRRSKPALSAHSYIEKVEYWAVIWGTFIMALTGVLLWANN
;
A
#
# COMPACT_ATOMS: atom_id res chain seq x y z
N MET A 1 57.20 -27.34 -24.31
CA MET A 1 57.24 -28.62 -23.58
C MET A 1 56.03 -29.45 -24.00
N LYS A 2 56.33 -30.63 -24.58
CA LYS A 2 55.49 -31.80 -24.92
C LYS A 2 53.95 -31.67 -24.87
N GLY A 3 53.31 -31.76 -26.05
CA GLY A 3 52.04 -32.50 -26.24
C GLY A 3 52.32 -34.00 -26.44
N PRO A 4 51.49 -34.80 -27.14
CA PRO A 4 50.09 -34.67 -27.59
C PRO A 4 49.23 -35.82 -26.95
N GLY A 5 47.96 -36.12 -27.23
CA GLY A 5 47.28 -36.39 -28.50
C GLY A 5 46.21 -37.48 -28.31
N ASN A 6 45.17 -37.40 -29.15
CA ASN A 6 44.10 -38.35 -29.50
C ASN A 6 44.25 -39.83 -29.08
N SER A 7 43.13 -40.49 -28.74
CA SER A 7 42.38 -41.33 -29.71
C SER A 7 41.34 -42.23 -29.04
N VAL A 8 40.18 -42.32 -29.68
CA VAL A 8 39.12 -43.33 -29.51
C VAL A 8 39.65 -44.73 -29.86
N PRO A 9 39.05 -45.81 -29.31
CA PRO A 9 38.72 -46.94 -30.17
C PRO A 9 37.23 -47.29 -30.14
N CYS A 10 36.78 -47.63 -31.34
CA CYS A 10 35.50 -48.21 -31.69
C CYS A 10 35.48 -49.71 -31.34
N GLY A 11 34.30 -50.23 -31.01
CA GLY A 11 33.88 -51.57 -31.40
C GLY A 11 34.04 -52.69 -30.36
N ALA A 12 32.91 -53.20 -29.86
CA ALA A 12 32.50 -54.59 -30.05
C ALA A 12 31.10 -54.82 -29.48
N ALA A 13 30.37 -55.70 -30.15
CA ALA A 13 28.95 -55.98 -29.97
C ALA A 13 28.61 -56.78 -28.70
N ALA A 14 27.37 -56.58 -28.21
CA ALA A 14 26.40 -57.49 -27.59
C ALA A 14 26.89 -58.80 -26.89
N PRO A 15 26.30 -59.20 -25.74
CA PRO A 15 24.91 -59.66 -25.77
C PRO A 15 24.02 -59.14 -24.63
N ARG A 16 22.79 -58.82 -25.05
CA ARG A 16 21.61 -58.73 -24.20
C ARG A 16 21.34 -60.10 -23.56
N ALA A 17 21.75 -60.33 -22.31
CA ALA A 17 21.17 -61.35 -21.42
C ALA A 17 21.95 -61.44 -20.09
N ALA A 18 21.71 -60.54 -19.13
CA ALA A 18 22.07 -60.79 -17.71
C ALA A 18 21.55 -59.73 -16.71
N LEU A 19 20.43 -59.06 -16.96
CA LEU A 19 19.86 -58.07 -16.01
C LEU A 19 18.36 -58.28 -15.76
N LEU A 20 17.95 -59.54 -15.60
CA LEU A 20 16.56 -59.92 -15.30
C LEU A 20 16.43 -60.83 -14.06
N ALA A 21 17.38 -60.78 -13.12
CA ALA A 21 17.31 -61.60 -11.90
C ALA A 21 17.65 -60.86 -10.58
N ALA A 22 17.66 -59.52 -10.56
CA ALA A 22 17.99 -58.73 -9.36
C ALA A 22 16.98 -57.63 -9.00
N LEU A 23 15.78 -57.63 -9.60
CA LEU A 23 14.73 -56.61 -9.35
C LEU A 23 13.41 -57.17 -8.80
N LEU A 24 13.41 -58.38 -8.23
CA LEU A 24 12.20 -59.04 -7.73
C LEU A 24 12.09 -59.16 -6.20
N LEU A 25 12.90 -58.43 -5.42
CA LEU A 25 12.84 -58.52 -3.95
C LEU A 25 12.48 -57.23 -3.20
N TRP A 26 12.21 -56.10 -3.89
CA TRP A 26 11.89 -54.82 -3.22
C TRP A 26 10.50 -54.28 -3.56
N ALA A 27 9.52 -55.17 -3.64
CA ALA A 27 8.10 -54.82 -3.60
C ALA A 27 7.36 -55.75 -2.64
N LEU A 28 7.85 -55.83 -1.40
CA LEU A 28 6.92 -56.10 -0.31
C LEU A 28 6.10 -54.82 -0.15
N PRO A 29 4.76 -54.86 -0.22
CA PRO A 29 4.00 -53.78 0.38
C PRO A 29 4.48 -53.75 1.83
N ALA A 30 4.87 -52.57 2.32
CA ALA A 30 4.76 -52.32 3.74
C ALA A 30 3.27 -52.47 4.06
N ALA A 31 2.84 -53.72 4.30
CA ALA A 31 1.65 -53.99 5.05
C ALA A 31 1.84 -53.18 6.32
N ALA A 32 1.05 -52.12 6.47
CA ALA A 32 0.90 -51.48 7.74
C ALA A 32 0.61 -52.62 8.72
N GLN A 33 1.58 -52.91 9.58
CA GLN A 33 1.35 -53.80 10.70
C GLN A 33 0.22 -53.14 11.48
N GLU A 34 -0.97 -53.72 11.37
CA GLU A 34 -1.97 -53.66 12.43
C GLU A 34 -1.28 -54.26 13.65
N GLU A 35 -0.61 -53.41 14.42
CA GLU A 35 -0.24 -53.78 15.78
C GLU A 35 -1.56 -54.12 16.49
N GLY A 36 -1.67 -55.39 16.90
CA GLY A 36 -2.89 -56.01 17.41
C GLY A 36 -3.47 -55.29 18.63
N GLY A 37 -4.29 -54.27 18.37
CA GLY A 37 -5.30 -53.78 19.28
C GLY A 37 -6.62 -54.47 18.95
N ALA A 38 -7.37 -54.88 19.98
CA ALA A 38 -8.70 -55.46 19.83
C ALA A 38 -9.51 -54.72 18.75
N ASP A 39 -10.13 -55.45 17.80
CA ASP A 39 -10.96 -54.85 16.77
C ASP A 39 -12.22 -54.26 17.41
N CYS A 40 -12.10 -53.02 17.90
CA CYS A 40 -13.17 -52.29 18.56
C CYS A 40 -14.39 -52.14 17.63
N SER A 41 -14.19 -52.23 16.32
CA SER A 41 -15.26 -52.07 15.34
C SER A 41 -16.21 -53.27 15.25
N THR A 42 -15.86 -54.41 15.84
CA THR A 42 -16.77 -55.56 16.00
C THR A 42 -17.89 -55.31 17.02
N CYS A 43 -17.63 -54.46 18.02
CA CYS A 43 -18.58 -54.13 19.08
C CYS A 43 -19.07 -52.66 19.02
N HIS A 44 -18.36 -51.77 18.30
CA HIS A 44 -18.71 -50.36 18.18
C HIS A 44 -18.93 -49.92 16.72
N ASP A 45 -20.14 -49.43 16.45
CA ASP A 45 -20.56 -48.97 15.12
C ASP A 45 -19.85 -47.69 14.63
N HIS A 46 -18.99 -47.09 15.46
CA HIS A 46 -18.22 -45.90 15.11
C HIS A 46 -17.01 -46.17 14.21
N GLY A 47 -16.57 -47.43 14.08
CA GLY A 47 -15.40 -47.80 13.28
C GLY A 47 -15.53 -47.41 11.80
N GLN A 48 -16.74 -47.46 11.23
CA GLN A 48 -16.97 -47.07 9.84
C GLN A 48 -16.85 -45.56 9.61
N LYS A 49 -17.30 -44.76 10.57
CA LYS A 49 -17.18 -43.29 10.51
C LYS A 49 -15.72 -42.86 10.61
N LEU A 50 -14.97 -43.47 11.54
CA LEU A 50 -13.55 -43.18 11.74
C LEU A 50 -12.74 -43.40 10.46
N LYS A 51 -13.04 -44.45 9.69
CA LYS A 51 -12.35 -44.76 8.42
C LYS A 51 -12.47 -43.65 7.37
N GLN A 52 -13.54 -42.85 7.41
CA GLN A 52 -13.76 -41.72 6.49
C GLN A 52 -13.26 -40.39 7.05
N SER A 53 -12.88 -40.36 8.33
CA SER A 53 -12.39 -39.16 9.01
C SER A 53 -10.91 -38.89 8.77
N ALA A 54 -10.46 -37.71 9.18
CA ALA A 54 -9.06 -37.32 9.23
C ALA A 54 -8.22 -38.27 10.10
N HIS A 55 -8.85 -38.89 11.11
CA HIS A 55 -8.24 -39.78 12.10
C HIS A 55 -8.28 -41.26 11.70
N ALA A 56 -8.56 -41.60 10.44
CA ALA A 56 -8.61 -42.99 9.98
C ALA A 56 -7.34 -43.82 10.32
N ALA A 57 -6.19 -43.18 10.47
CA ALA A 57 -4.91 -43.81 10.84
C ALA A 57 -4.62 -43.80 12.37
N VAL A 58 -5.51 -43.26 13.20
CA VAL A 58 -5.35 -43.21 14.66
C VAL A 58 -6.04 -44.42 15.28
N ALA A 59 -5.26 -45.29 15.92
CA ALA A 59 -5.80 -46.45 16.63
C ALA A 59 -6.72 -46.01 17.78
N CYS A 60 -7.83 -46.73 17.98
CA CYS A 60 -8.85 -46.42 18.99
C CYS A 60 -8.27 -46.22 20.40
N LEU A 61 -7.28 -47.06 20.77
CA LEU A 61 -6.67 -47.08 22.09
C LEU A 61 -5.92 -45.78 22.42
N LYS A 62 -5.48 -45.02 21.42
CA LYS A 62 -4.82 -43.72 21.62
C LYS A 62 -5.78 -42.64 22.12
N CYS A 63 -7.08 -42.80 21.86
CA CYS A 63 -8.12 -41.87 22.32
C CYS A 63 -9.02 -42.46 23.42
N HIS A 64 -9.06 -43.78 23.57
CA HIS A 64 -9.86 -44.47 24.57
C HIS A 64 -8.95 -45.19 25.58
N PRO A 65 -8.36 -44.47 26.56
CA PRO A 65 -7.52 -45.08 27.57
C PRO A 65 -8.35 -45.99 28.49
N LYS A 66 -7.70 -46.99 29.11
CA LYS A 66 -8.33 -47.94 30.04
C LYS A 66 -9.47 -48.79 29.45
N HIS A 67 -9.53 -48.93 28.12
CA HIS A 67 -10.48 -49.84 27.47
C HIS A 67 -10.13 -51.33 27.68
N GLU A 68 -8.92 -51.61 28.16
CA GLU A 68 -8.33 -52.94 28.32
C GLU A 68 -8.90 -53.70 29.53
N GLU A 69 -9.54 -52.99 30.45
CA GLU A 69 -10.26 -53.56 31.58
C GLU A 69 -11.67 -53.94 31.12
N TYR A 70 -12.13 -55.19 31.29
CA TYR A 70 -13.51 -55.58 30.94
C TYR A 70 -14.32 -55.97 32.19
N PRO A 71 -15.53 -55.42 32.40
CA PRO A 71 -16.17 -54.36 31.60
C PRO A 71 -15.46 -53.01 31.74
N HIS A 72 -15.19 -52.34 30.60
CA HIS A 72 -14.45 -51.06 30.64
C HIS A 72 -15.31 -49.98 31.27
N PRO A 73 -14.73 -49.10 32.14
CA PRO A 73 -15.49 -48.07 32.84
C PRO A 73 -16.29 -47.21 31.87
N ALA A 74 -17.54 -46.91 32.22
CA ALA A 74 -18.32 -45.90 31.52
C ALA A 74 -17.71 -44.50 31.76
N ASP A 75 -17.85 -43.61 30.78
CA ASP A 75 -17.49 -42.19 30.89
C ASP A 75 -16.01 -41.88 31.17
N VAL A 76 -15.08 -42.73 30.71
CA VAL A 76 -13.66 -42.39 30.74
C VAL A 76 -13.43 -41.08 29.97
N PRO A 77 -12.84 -40.04 30.60
CA PRO A 77 -12.56 -38.78 29.93
C PRO A 77 -11.65 -39.01 28.72
N LYS A 78 -12.17 -38.67 27.54
CA LYS A 78 -11.42 -38.75 26.28
C LYS A 78 -10.40 -37.60 26.23
N PRO A 79 -9.23 -37.81 25.61
CA PRO A 79 -8.22 -36.77 25.49
C PRO A 79 -8.79 -35.60 24.67
N PRO A 80 -8.60 -34.35 25.12
CA PRO A 80 -9.03 -33.19 24.37
C PRO A 80 -8.19 -33.05 23.10
N CYS A 81 -8.76 -32.41 22.07
CA CYS A 81 -8.07 -32.16 20.81
C CYS A 81 -6.70 -31.49 21.02
N SER A 82 -6.60 -30.59 22.01
CA SER A 82 -5.39 -29.83 22.37
C SER A 82 -4.20 -30.69 22.82
N GLN A 83 -4.44 -31.94 23.22
CA GLN A 83 -3.35 -32.87 23.57
C GLN A 83 -2.50 -33.25 22.35
N CYS A 84 -3.10 -33.28 21.16
CA CYS A 84 -2.41 -33.54 19.90
C CYS A 84 -2.33 -32.31 18.98
N HIS A 85 -3.36 -31.45 18.99
CA HIS A 85 -3.50 -30.22 18.19
C HIS A 85 -3.23 -28.98 19.05
N GLY A 86 -2.05 -28.94 19.67
CA GLY A 86 -1.69 -27.91 20.65
C GLY A 86 -1.48 -26.52 20.05
N SER A 87 -1.06 -26.41 18.79
CA SER A 87 -0.94 -25.14 18.07
C SER A 87 -2.31 -24.54 17.78
N GLU A 88 -3.20 -25.33 17.20
CA GLU A 88 -4.54 -24.90 16.80
C GLU A 88 -5.37 -24.52 18.03
N ALA A 89 -5.23 -25.26 19.12
CA ALA A 89 -5.88 -24.94 20.39
C ALA A 89 -5.40 -23.60 20.99
N LYS A 90 -4.11 -23.26 20.85
CA LYS A 90 -3.58 -21.96 21.28
C LYS A 90 -4.15 -20.83 20.44
N ASP A 91 -4.20 -21.00 19.12
CA ASP A 91 -4.74 -20.00 18.21
C ASP A 91 -6.24 -19.79 18.43
N TYR A 92 -7.00 -20.88 18.60
CA TYR A 92 -8.41 -20.85 18.98
C TYR A 92 -8.66 -20.04 20.25
N ALA A 93 -7.83 -20.23 21.27
CA ALA A 93 -7.95 -19.50 22.53
C ALA A 93 -7.73 -17.98 22.39
N LEU A 94 -6.98 -17.54 21.38
CA LEU A 94 -6.79 -16.11 21.05
C LEU A 94 -7.96 -15.52 20.24
N GLY A 95 -8.66 -16.37 19.48
CA GLY A 95 -9.80 -15.98 18.66
C GLY A 95 -11.04 -15.56 19.48
N ALA A 96 -11.98 -14.93 18.80
CA ALA A 96 -13.24 -14.45 19.38
C ALA A 96 -14.06 -15.60 19.99
N HIS A 97 -14.13 -16.75 19.30
CA HIS A 97 -14.86 -17.93 19.78
C HIS A 97 -14.22 -18.55 21.02
N GLY A 98 -12.89 -18.76 21.03
CA GLY A 98 -12.21 -19.29 22.22
C GLY A 98 -12.28 -18.36 23.42
N ARG A 99 -12.19 -17.04 23.20
CA ARG A 99 -12.42 -16.04 24.26
C ARG A 99 -13.85 -16.07 24.79
N ALA A 100 -14.84 -16.20 23.92
CA ALA A 100 -16.25 -16.31 24.32
C ALA A 100 -16.51 -17.62 25.10
N ALA A 101 -15.96 -18.74 24.65
CA ALA A 101 -16.05 -20.02 25.35
C ALA A 101 -15.44 -19.95 26.75
N LYS A 102 -14.25 -19.33 26.87
CA LYS A 102 -13.58 -19.11 28.17
C LYS A 102 -14.39 -18.19 29.10
N ALA A 103 -15.15 -17.25 28.54
CA ALA A 103 -16.07 -16.39 29.28
C ALA A 103 -17.39 -17.09 29.68
N GLY A 104 -17.53 -18.39 29.42
CA GLY A 104 -18.70 -19.19 29.80
C GLY A 104 -19.82 -19.21 28.77
N ASN A 105 -19.59 -18.72 27.54
CA ASN A 105 -20.58 -18.84 26.47
C ASN A 105 -20.60 -20.28 25.92
N ALA A 106 -21.58 -21.07 26.37
CA ALA A 106 -21.79 -22.44 25.91
C ALA A 106 -22.17 -22.55 24.42
N SER A 107 -22.60 -21.45 23.78
CA SER A 107 -22.89 -21.40 22.34
C SER A 107 -21.67 -21.04 21.49
N ALA A 108 -20.50 -20.81 22.10
CA ALA A 108 -19.29 -20.54 21.35
C ALA A 108 -18.85 -21.80 20.56
N PRO A 109 -18.67 -21.71 19.23
CA PRO A 109 -18.30 -22.86 18.41
C PRO A 109 -16.97 -23.48 18.83
N ASP A 110 -16.95 -24.78 19.07
CA ASP A 110 -15.74 -25.54 19.41
C ASP A 110 -15.12 -26.22 18.18
N CYS A 111 -14.06 -27.02 18.41
CA CYS A 111 -13.37 -27.74 17.34
C CYS A 111 -14.30 -28.70 16.59
N ALA A 112 -15.21 -29.37 17.33
CA ALA A 112 -16.10 -30.38 16.79
C ALA A 112 -17.24 -29.76 15.96
N MET A 113 -17.69 -28.55 16.31
CA MET A 113 -18.67 -27.82 15.52
C MET A 113 -18.14 -27.44 14.14
N CYS A 114 -16.84 -27.14 14.03
CA CYS A 114 -16.21 -26.79 12.75
C CYS A 114 -15.74 -28.01 11.95
N HIS A 115 -15.11 -28.99 12.61
CA HIS A 115 -14.49 -30.13 11.92
C HIS A 115 -15.35 -31.40 11.93
N GLY A 116 -16.36 -31.49 12.80
CA GLY A 116 -17.02 -32.74 13.16
C GLY A 116 -16.42 -33.36 14.42
N GLY A 117 -17.16 -34.29 15.04
CA GLY A 117 -16.68 -35.05 16.20
C GLY A 117 -15.41 -35.86 15.88
N ALA A 118 -14.72 -36.37 16.90
CA ALA A 118 -13.42 -37.05 16.71
C ALA A 118 -13.45 -38.23 15.72
N HIS A 119 -14.60 -38.88 15.53
CA HIS A 119 -14.80 -39.99 14.59
C HIS A 119 -15.30 -39.54 13.21
N GLU A 120 -15.67 -38.28 13.05
CA GLU A 120 -16.19 -37.68 11.80
C GLU A 120 -15.35 -36.49 11.35
N ALA A 121 -14.25 -36.19 12.03
CA ALA A 121 -13.42 -35.02 11.82
C ALA A 121 -12.97 -34.92 10.36
N THR A 122 -13.23 -33.79 9.72
CA THR A 122 -12.94 -33.53 8.32
C THR A 122 -11.63 -32.75 8.16
N ARG A 123 -10.88 -33.07 7.09
CA ARG A 123 -9.63 -32.38 6.77
C ARG A 123 -9.91 -31.03 6.10
N ALA A 124 -9.41 -29.96 6.69
CA ALA A 124 -9.57 -28.60 6.15
C ALA A 124 -8.95 -28.39 4.76
N SER A 125 -7.95 -29.19 4.39
CA SER A 125 -7.29 -29.12 3.08
C SER A 125 -8.16 -29.64 1.93
N THR A 126 -9.31 -30.24 2.20
CA THR A 126 -10.20 -30.76 1.16
C THR A 126 -11.04 -29.65 0.55
N GLU A 127 -11.29 -29.76 -0.76
CA GLU A 127 -12.19 -28.84 -1.47
C GLU A 127 -13.62 -28.87 -0.90
N ALA A 128 -14.10 -30.05 -0.51
CA ALA A 128 -15.42 -30.21 0.10
C ALA A 128 -15.55 -29.39 1.39
N PHE A 129 -14.56 -29.46 2.29
CA PHE A 129 -14.54 -28.66 3.51
C PHE A 129 -14.53 -27.17 3.21
N ARG A 130 -13.64 -26.73 2.30
CA ARG A 130 -13.53 -25.31 1.94
C ARG A 130 -14.86 -24.78 1.39
N ARG A 131 -15.56 -25.57 0.57
CA ARG A 131 -16.88 -25.19 0.02
C ARG A 131 -17.98 -25.13 1.08
N SER A 132 -17.89 -25.88 2.17
CA SER A 132 -18.89 -25.87 3.26
C SER A 132 -18.64 -24.78 4.32
N VAL A 133 -17.49 -24.09 4.30
CA VAL A 133 -17.16 -23.05 5.30
C VAL A 133 -18.26 -21.98 5.42
N PRO A 134 -18.82 -21.41 4.32
CA PRO A 134 -19.88 -20.41 4.42
C PRO A 134 -21.12 -20.93 5.15
N GLU A 135 -21.53 -22.17 4.89
CA GLU A 135 -22.66 -22.83 5.56
C GLU A 135 -22.35 -23.10 7.03
N THR A 136 -21.13 -23.56 7.36
CA THR A 136 -20.70 -23.77 8.76
C THR A 136 -20.77 -22.49 9.57
N CYS A 137 -20.25 -21.38 9.04
CA CYS A 137 -20.36 -20.07 9.71
C CYS A 137 -21.83 -19.60 9.76
N GLY A 138 -22.60 -19.87 8.70
CA GLY A 138 -24.00 -19.49 8.55
C GLY A 138 -24.96 -20.15 9.54
N MET A 139 -24.55 -21.24 10.22
CA MET A 139 -25.37 -21.83 11.30
C MET A 139 -25.66 -20.83 12.42
N CYS A 140 -24.73 -19.90 12.67
CA CYS A 140 -24.89 -18.83 13.67
C CYS A 140 -24.87 -17.41 13.05
N HIS A 141 -24.22 -17.25 11.89
CA HIS A 141 -24.11 -15.97 11.16
C HIS A 141 -24.92 -15.99 9.86
N ASP A 142 -26.18 -16.42 9.95
CA ASP A 142 -27.08 -16.67 8.83
C ASP A 142 -27.21 -15.49 7.85
N THR A 143 -27.38 -14.28 8.40
CA THR A 143 -27.57 -13.04 7.64
C THR A 143 -26.31 -12.71 6.85
N ILE A 144 -25.14 -12.84 7.49
CA ILE A 144 -23.85 -12.60 6.85
C ILE A 144 -23.57 -13.67 5.78
N ALA A 145 -23.89 -14.93 6.06
CA ALA A 145 -23.75 -16.01 5.09
C ALA A 145 -24.65 -15.78 3.87
N ALA A 146 -25.86 -15.25 4.05
CA ALA A 146 -26.75 -14.88 2.96
C ALA A 146 -26.18 -13.73 2.11
N GLU A 147 -25.65 -12.68 2.73
CA GLU A 147 -24.97 -11.57 2.05
C GLU A 147 -23.75 -12.05 1.25
N TYR A 148 -22.87 -12.83 1.89
CA TYR A 148 -21.71 -13.45 1.25
C TYR A 148 -22.13 -14.32 0.06
N ASN A 149 -23.18 -15.10 0.22
CA ASN A 149 -23.70 -15.91 -0.86
C ASN A 149 -24.24 -15.07 -2.02
N ALA A 150 -24.82 -13.90 -1.78
CA ALA A 150 -25.24 -12.99 -2.84
C ALA A 150 -24.07 -12.26 -3.54
N SER A 151 -22.89 -12.21 -2.91
CA SER A 151 -21.70 -11.55 -3.44
C SER A 151 -21.06 -12.26 -4.65
N VAL A 152 -20.15 -11.56 -5.33
CA VAL A 152 -19.34 -12.12 -6.43
C VAL A 152 -18.46 -13.29 -5.98
N HIS A 153 -17.96 -13.28 -4.74
CA HIS A 153 -17.12 -14.35 -4.21
C HIS A 153 -17.95 -15.59 -3.88
N GLY A 154 -19.08 -15.43 -3.17
CA GLY A 154 -19.98 -16.56 -2.87
C GLY A 154 -20.57 -17.17 -4.13
N ALA A 155 -20.95 -16.35 -5.11
CA ALA A 155 -21.41 -16.83 -6.41
C ALA A 155 -20.33 -17.64 -7.16
N ALA A 156 -19.07 -17.24 -7.07
CA ALA A 156 -17.95 -17.98 -7.69
C ALA A 156 -17.68 -19.32 -6.98
N VAL A 157 -17.74 -19.37 -5.64
CA VAL A 157 -17.61 -20.63 -4.88
C VAL A 157 -18.71 -21.62 -5.26
N ARG A 158 -19.98 -21.17 -5.35
CA ARG A 158 -21.10 -22.05 -5.79
C ARG A 158 -20.96 -22.56 -7.22
N ARG A 159 -20.27 -21.82 -8.09
CA ARG A 159 -19.91 -22.27 -9.45
C ARG A 159 -18.71 -23.22 -9.47
N GLY A 160 -18.17 -23.59 -8.30
CA GLY A 160 -17.04 -24.50 -8.16
C GLY A 160 -15.66 -23.86 -8.31
N VAL A 161 -15.56 -22.52 -8.25
CA VAL A 161 -14.28 -21.81 -8.31
C VAL A 161 -13.62 -21.83 -6.93
N THR A 162 -12.82 -22.85 -6.65
CA THR A 162 -12.15 -23.04 -5.34
C THR A 162 -11.16 -21.95 -4.96
N ALA A 163 -10.62 -21.24 -5.96
CA ALA A 163 -9.73 -20.10 -5.76
C ALA A 163 -10.45 -18.84 -5.27
N SER A 164 -11.79 -18.82 -5.30
CA SER A 164 -12.57 -17.72 -4.73
C SER A 164 -12.49 -17.78 -3.19
N PRO A 165 -12.33 -16.63 -2.50
CA PRO A 165 -12.18 -16.61 -1.06
C PRO A 165 -13.48 -16.97 -0.34
N VAL A 166 -13.38 -17.67 0.79
CA VAL A 166 -14.43 -17.97 1.78
C VAL A 166 -14.14 -17.23 3.09
N CYS A 167 -14.99 -17.40 4.11
CA CYS A 167 -14.90 -16.69 5.39
C CYS A 167 -13.49 -16.71 6.02
N SER A 168 -12.83 -17.86 5.98
CA SER A 168 -11.51 -18.07 6.59
C SER A 168 -10.35 -17.41 5.84
N ASP A 169 -10.49 -17.12 4.54
CA ASP A 169 -9.42 -16.46 3.77
C ASP A 169 -9.25 -14.98 4.17
N CYS A 170 -10.33 -14.36 4.65
CA CYS A 170 -10.33 -12.99 5.15
C CYS A 170 -10.10 -12.95 6.66
N HIS A 171 -10.89 -13.71 7.44
CA HIS A 171 -10.89 -13.63 8.90
C HIS A 171 -9.79 -14.45 9.58
N GLY A 172 -9.16 -15.38 8.86
CA GLY A 172 -8.31 -16.42 9.42
C GLY A 172 -9.10 -17.67 9.82
N GLU A 173 -8.38 -18.66 10.32
CA GLU A 173 -8.92 -19.99 10.62
C GLU A 173 -9.15 -20.14 12.13
N HIS A 174 -8.16 -20.64 12.87
CA HIS A 174 -8.26 -20.87 14.31
C HIS A 174 -8.13 -19.58 15.12
N SER A 175 -7.51 -18.53 14.56
CA SER A 175 -7.29 -17.24 15.23
C SER A 175 -8.15 -16.13 14.64
N ILE A 176 -9.47 -16.31 14.63
CA ILE A 176 -10.44 -15.27 14.20
C ILE A 176 -10.47 -14.15 15.23
N ILE A 177 -9.71 -13.09 14.99
CA ILE A 177 -9.60 -11.92 15.87
C ILE A 177 -10.73 -10.91 15.55
N PRO A 178 -11.39 -10.31 16.56
CA PRO A 178 -12.42 -9.29 16.36
C PRO A 178 -11.96 -8.14 15.46
N VAL A 179 -12.83 -7.71 14.54
CA VAL A 179 -12.55 -6.69 13.51
C VAL A 179 -12.07 -5.35 14.08
N LYS A 180 -12.48 -5.01 15.30
CA LYS A 180 -12.09 -3.76 15.98
C LYS A 180 -10.65 -3.78 16.48
N GLU A 181 -10.04 -4.96 16.63
CA GLU A 181 -8.67 -5.09 17.08
C GLU A 181 -7.71 -4.93 15.92
N ARG A 182 -6.66 -4.12 16.10
CA ARG A 182 -5.66 -3.84 15.06
C ARG A 182 -4.95 -5.10 14.56
N ALA A 183 -4.82 -6.14 15.39
CA ALA A 183 -4.22 -7.40 14.99
C ALA A 183 -5.08 -8.22 14.01
N SER A 184 -6.36 -7.86 13.84
CA SER A 184 -7.26 -8.56 12.91
C SER A 184 -6.89 -8.26 11.45
N PRO A 185 -6.80 -9.28 10.59
CA PRO A 185 -6.53 -9.10 9.15
C PRO A 185 -7.63 -8.27 8.45
N VAL A 186 -8.83 -8.26 9.00
CA VAL A 186 -9.98 -7.50 8.46
C VAL A 186 -10.23 -6.19 9.20
N SER A 187 -9.31 -5.76 10.06
CA SER A 187 -9.41 -4.44 10.69
C SER A 187 -9.32 -3.30 9.66
N PRO A 188 -9.83 -2.10 9.96
CA PRO A 188 -9.76 -0.96 9.02
C PRO A 188 -8.35 -0.66 8.51
N ALA A 189 -7.31 -0.98 9.30
CA ALA A 189 -5.91 -0.79 8.94
C ALA A 189 -5.34 -1.87 8.00
N HIS A 190 -5.85 -3.10 8.05
CA HIS A 190 -5.29 -4.25 7.32
C HIS A 190 -6.20 -4.79 6.21
N VAL A 191 -7.47 -4.39 6.15
CA VAL A 191 -8.42 -4.92 5.16
C VAL A 191 -7.95 -4.73 3.71
N SER A 192 -7.29 -3.60 3.40
CA SER A 192 -6.72 -3.37 2.06
C SER A 192 -5.63 -4.39 1.70
N GLU A 193 -4.79 -4.76 2.67
CA GLU A 193 -3.75 -5.79 2.49
C GLU A 193 -4.39 -7.17 2.32
N THR A 194 -5.43 -7.48 3.09
CA THR A 194 -6.19 -8.73 2.98
C THR A 194 -6.79 -8.90 1.58
N CYS A 195 -7.39 -7.86 1.01
CA CYS A 195 -7.87 -7.88 -0.38
C CYS A 195 -6.71 -8.02 -1.38
N ALA A 196 -5.59 -7.31 -1.13
CA ALA A 196 -4.44 -7.28 -2.02
C ALA A 196 -3.74 -8.64 -2.17
N ARG A 197 -3.82 -9.54 -1.18
CA ARG A 197 -3.28 -10.91 -1.26
C ARG A 197 -3.77 -11.68 -2.49
N CYS A 198 -5.02 -11.45 -2.91
CA CYS A 198 -5.58 -12.08 -4.11
C CYS A 198 -5.69 -11.10 -5.29
N HIS A 199 -6.11 -9.85 -5.05
CA HIS A 199 -6.31 -8.87 -6.12
C HIS A 199 -5.01 -8.21 -6.63
N GLY A 200 -3.91 -8.35 -5.89
CA GLY A 200 -2.56 -7.96 -6.32
C GLY A 200 -1.72 -9.15 -6.81
N ASP A 201 -2.23 -10.38 -6.69
CA ASP A 201 -1.51 -11.57 -7.14
C ASP A 201 -1.57 -11.69 -8.67
N VAL A 202 -0.40 -11.60 -9.31
CA VAL A 202 -0.27 -11.61 -10.77
C VAL A 202 -0.71 -12.95 -11.38
N ARG A 203 -0.57 -14.07 -10.66
CA ARG A 203 -0.96 -15.40 -11.15
C ARG A 203 -2.48 -15.55 -11.16
N LEU A 204 -3.15 -15.14 -10.08
CA LEU A 204 -4.62 -15.16 -9.97
C LEU A 204 -5.24 -14.17 -10.95
N THR A 205 -4.76 -12.93 -10.98
CA THR A 205 -5.30 -11.91 -11.89
C THR A 205 -5.16 -12.32 -13.36
N ARG A 206 -4.02 -12.89 -13.77
CA ARG A 206 -3.88 -13.46 -15.13
C ARG A 206 -4.80 -14.64 -15.39
N ARG A 207 -4.90 -15.59 -14.45
CA ARG A 207 -5.74 -16.79 -14.60
C ARG A 207 -7.22 -16.45 -14.81
N PHE A 208 -7.71 -15.41 -14.13
CA PHE A 208 -9.11 -14.99 -14.17
C PHE A 208 -9.37 -13.75 -15.04
N GLY A 209 -8.37 -13.24 -15.75
CA GLY A 209 -8.51 -12.05 -16.61
C GLY A 209 -8.86 -10.77 -15.84
N LEU A 210 -8.45 -10.67 -14.57
CA LEU A 210 -8.69 -9.49 -13.73
C LEU A 210 -7.62 -8.42 -14.00
N PRO A 211 -7.97 -7.12 -13.92
CA PRO A 211 -6.98 -6.05 -14.12
C PRO A 211 -5.90 -6.10 -13.02
N PRO A 212 -4.61 -6.17 -13.37
CA PRO A 212 -3.53 -6.38 -12.40
C PRO A 212 -3.19 -5.13 -11.58
N ASP A 213 -3.69 -3.97 -11.97
CA ASP A 213 -3.28 -2.66 -11.46
C ASP A 213 -4.29 -2.02 -10.50
N ARG A 214 -5.36 -2.73 -10.10
CA ARG A 214 -6.38 -2.20 -9.18
C ARG A 214 -5.82 -1.89 -7.81
N VAL A 215 -4.99 -2.76 -7.26
CA VAL A 215 -4.33 -2.54 -5.98
C VAL A 215 -3.33 -1.39 -6.07
N THR A 216 -2.46 -1.40 -7.09
CA THR A 216 -1.43 -0.36 -7.25
C THR A 216 -2.02 1.02 -7.53
N SER A 217 -3.09 1.10 -8.31
CA SER A 217 -3.81 2.36 -8.57
C SER A 217 -4.45 2.90 -7.29
N PHE A 218 -5.09 2.04 -6.49
CA PHE A 218 -5.62 2.44 -5.17
C PHE A 218 -4.53 2.94 -4.23
N GLU A 219 -3.43 2.20 -4.10
CA GLU A 219 -2.31 2.57 -3.23
C GLU A 219 -1.69 3.92 -3.64
N SER A 220 -1.74 4.25 -4.93
CA SER A 220 -1.26 5.53 -5.47
C SER A 220 -2.23 6.69 -5.25
N SER A 221 -3.50 6.40 -4.93
CA SER A 221 -4.53 7.41 -4.64
C SER A 221 -4.30 8.07 -3.27
N PHE A 222 -5.01 9.17 -3.01
CA PHE A 222 -4.97 9.82 -1.70
C PHE A 222 -5.41 8.87 -0.58
N HIS A 223 -6.44 8.06 -0.79
CA HIS A 223 -6.92 7.08 0.19
C HIS A 223 -5.84 6.05 0.52
N GLY A 224 -5.22 5.46 -0.50
CA GLY A 224 -4.14 4.49 -0.31
C GLY A 224 -2.89 5.08 0.36
N LEU A 225 -2.50 6.31 0.00
CA LEU A 225 -1.38 7.00 0.64
C LEU A 225 -1.66 7.32 2.12
N ALA A 226 -2.85 7.81 2.44
CA ALA A 226 -3.24 8.10 3.81
C ALA A 226 -3.40 6.82 4.66
N ALA A 227 -3.91 5.73 4.07
CA ALA A 227 -4.01 4.43 4.75
C ALA A 227 -2.62 3.88 5.08
N ARG A 228 -1.67 3.97 4.14
CA ARG A 228 -0.27 3.62 4.38
C ARG A 228 0.41 4.51 5.42
N ALA A 229 0.04 5.79 5.48
CA ALA A 229 0.44 6.68 6.57
C ALA A 229 -0.21 6.31 7.92
N GLY A 230 -1.01 5.25 8.01
CA GLY A 230 -1.58 4.75 9.25
C GLY A 230 -2.92 5.37 9.64
N SER A 231 -3.53 6.19 8.78
CA SER A 231 -4.87 6.72 9.01
C SER A 231 -5.89 5.58 8.99
N GLN A 232 -6.65 5.42 10.07
CA GLN A 232 -7.71 4.40 10.16
C GLN A 232 -9.10 4.89 9.75
N SER A 233 -9.26 6.21 9.60
CA SER A 233 -10.52 6.85 9.22
C SER A 233 -10.67 7.03 7.71
N VAL A 234 -9.61 6.82 6.94
CA VAL A 234 -9.64 6.95 5.49
C VAL A 234 -10.31 5.74 4.83
N ALA A 235 -10.95 5.97 3.69
CA ALA A 235 -11.59 4.90 2.93
C ALA A 235 -10.58 3.82 2.52
N ASN A 236 -11.01 2.57 2.64
CA ASN A 236 -10.28 1.38 2.21
C ASN A 236 -11.10 0.61 1.14
N CYS A 237 -10.62 -0.56 0.70
CA CYS A 237 -11.31 -1.37 -0.30
C CYS A 237 -12.77 -1.64 0.07
N ALA A 238 -13.02 -2.00 1.34
CA ALA A 238 -14.35 -2.33 1.83
C ALA A 238 -15.27 -1.12 1.95
N SER A 239 -14.73 0.08 2.21
CA SER A 239 -15.50 1.32 2.26
C SER A 239 -16.24 1.63 0.96
N CYS A 240 -15.72 1.16 -0.17
CA CYS A 240 -16.32 1.36 -1.49
C CYS A 240 -17.01 0.09 -2.01
N HIS A 241 -16.41 -1.09 -1.84
CA HIS A 241 -16.89 -2.33 -2.45
C HIS A 241 -17.88 -3.14 -1.60
N GLY A 242 -18.01 -2.83 -0.31
CA GLY A 242 -18.71 -3.69 0.66
C GLY A 242 -17.77 -4.67 1.36
N VAL A 243 -18.31 -5.46 2.29
CA VAL A 243 -17.53 -6.42 3.10
C VAL A 243 -17.93 -7.85 2.75
N HIS A 244 -19.17 -8.22 3.07
CA HIS A 244 -19.76 -9.51 2.75
C HIS A 244 -20.70 -9.41 1.54
N ASP A 245 -21.11 -8.21 1.15
CA ASP A 245 -22.04 -7.89 0.07
C ASP A 245 -21.34 -7.33 -1.18
N ILE A 246 -20.17 -7.88 -1.51
CA ILE A 246 -19.36 -7.38 -2.64
C ILE A 246 -20.03 -7.71 -3.97
N LEU A 247 -20.54 -6.69 -4.65
CA LEU A 247 -21.27 -6.79 -5.90
C LEU A 247 -20.46 -6.21 -7.08
N PRO A 248 -20.66 -6.71 -8.31
CA PRO A 248 -19.97 -6.16 -9.48
C PRO A 248 -20.45 -4.73 -9.75
N SER A 249 -19.59 -3.89 -10.35
CA SER A 249 -19.90 -2.48 -10.62
C SER A 249 -21.11 -2.25 -11.54
N SER A 250 -21.51 -3.27 -12.29
CA SER A 250 -22.68 -3.26 -13.17
C SER A 250 -24.00 -3.52 -12.43
N ASP A 251 -23.95 -4.03 -11.20
CA ASP A 251 -25.16 -4.27 -10.40
C ASP A 251 -25.67 -2.93 -9.82
N PRO A 252 -26.93 -2.55 -10.06
CA PRO A 252 -27.51 -1.33 -9.50
C PRO A 252 -27.45 -1.24 -7.97
N LYS A 253 -27.39 -2.37 -7.26
CA LYS A 253 -27.27 -2.43 -5.80
C LYS A 253 -25.83 -2.20 -5.32
N SER A 254 -24.83 -2.35 -6.19
CA SER A 254 -23.42 -2.19 -5.83
C SER A 254 -23.11 -0.77 -5.34
N MET A 255 -22.36 -0.67 -4.26
CA MET A 255 -21.89 0.61 -3.71
C MET A 255 -20.98 1.38 -4.68
N ILE A 256 -20.33 0.68 -5.61
CA ILE A 256 -19.52 1.30 -6.66
C ILE A 256 -20.26 1.47 -7.99
N HIS A 257 -21.58 1.23 -8.02
CA HIS A 257 -22.38 1.50 -9.21
C HIS A 257 -22.38 3.02 -9.49
N PRO A 258 -22.23 3.49 -10.75
CA PRO A 258 -22.14 4.92 -11.05
C PRO A 258 -23.25 5.79 -10.47
N ALA A 259 -24.48 5.26 -10.40
CA ALA A 259 -25.63 5.95 -9.81
C ALA A 259 -25.60 6.03 -8.27
N ARG A 260 -24.84 5.15 -7.59
CA ARG A 260 -24.71 5.09 -6.12
C ARG A 260 -23.42 5.71 -5.59
N LEU A 261 -22.45 6.02 -6.46
CA LEU A 261 -21.20 6.67 -6.04
C LEU A 261 -21.40 7.94 -5.19
N PRO A 262 -22.36 8.84 -5.46
CA PRO A 262 -22.59 10.00 -4.60
C PRO A 262 -22.99 9.62 -3.17
N GLU A 263 -23.80 8.56 -3.02
CA GLU A 263 -24.20 8.02 -1.71
C GLU A 263 -22.98 7.40 -1.00
N THR A 264 -22.19 6.61 -1.71
CA THR A 264 -20.98 5.95 -1.18
C THR A 264 -19.92 6.94 -0.76
N CYS A 265 -19.58 7.91 -1.61
CA CYS A 265 -18.61 8.98 -1.29
C CYS A 265 -19.17 9.91 -0.21
N GLY A 266 -20.48 10.16 -0.22
CA GLY A 266 -21.18 11.03 0.71
C GLY A 266 -21.11 10.59 2.18
N LYS A 267 -20.79 9.32 2.45
CA LYS A 267 -20.52 8.81 3.80
C LYS A 267 -19.38 9.57 4.51
N CYS A 268 -18.41 10.06 3.75
CA CYS A 268 -17.26 10.80 4.28
C CYS A 268 -17.12 12.20 3.69
N HIS A 269 -17.73 12.48 2.54
CA HIS A 269 -17.72 13.79 1.87
C HIS A 269 -19.16 14.35 1.78
N PRO A 270 -19.74 14.85 2.89
CA PRO A 270 -21.09 15.40 2.88
C PRO A 270 -21.15 16.64 1.99
N GLY A 271 -22.19 16.77 1.15
CA GLY A 271 -22.40 17.93 0.29
C GLY A 271 -21.60 17.96 -1.02
N ALA A 272 -20.75 16.96 -1.26
CA ALA A 272 -19.94 16.88 -2.48
C ALA A 272 -20.75 16.54 -3.76
N GLY A 273 -21.94 15.95 -3.59
CA GLY A 273 -22.88 15.64 -4.68
C GLY A 273 -22.29 14.76 -5.79
N MET A 274 -22.78 14.93 -7.02
CA MET A 274 -22.28 14.21 -8.21
C MET A 274 -20.85 14.61 -8.61
N ARG A 275 -20.27 15.67 -8.03
CA ARG A 275 -18.99 16.24 -8.46
C ARG A 275 -17.79 15.34 -8.13
N PHE A 276 -17.89 14.48 -7.13
CA PHE A 276 -16.87 13.47 -6.83
C PHE A 276 -16.91 12.25 -7.76
N ALA A 277 -18.03 11.98 -8.44
CA ALA A 277 -18.16 10.84 -9.36
C ALA A 277 -17.36 11.01 -10.67
N ILE A 278 -16.68 12.16 -10.84
CA ILE A 278 -15.93 12.50 -12.06
C ILE A 278 -14.52 11.86 -12.06
N GLY A 279 -13.96 11.54 -10.88
CA GLY A 279 -12.63 10.93 -10.74
C GLY A 279 -12.67 9.42 -10.55
N GLN A 280 -11.99 8.65 -11.41
CA GLN A 280 -11.79 7.21 -11.16
C GLN A 280 -10.77 7.00 -10.04
N ILE A 281 -11.16 6.31 -8.98
CA ILE A 281 -10.25 5.96 -7.86
C ILE A 281 -9.21 4.91 -8.30
N HIS A 282 -9.59 4.02 -9.21
CA HIS A 282 -8.70 3.07 -9.87
C HIS A 282 -8.61 3.40 -11.36
N ILE A 283 -7.43 3.80 -11.82
CA ILE A 283 -7.13 3.88 -13.26
C ILE A 283 -6.87 2.44 -13.73
N VAL A 284 -7.46 2.04 -14.86
CA VAL A 284 -7.33 0.69 -15.42
C VAL A 284 -6.30 0.72 -16.55
N ALA A 285 -5.29 -0.13 -16.47
CA ALA A 285 -4.34 -0.36 -17.54
C ALA A 285 -5.09 -0.76 -18.81
N GLY A 286 -4.95 0.07 -19.86
CA GLY A 286 -5.60 -0.14 -21.16
C GLY A 286 -6.69 0.87 -21.53
N ARG A 287 -7.09 1.80 -20.65
CA ARG A 287 -7.84 3.00 -21.07
C ARG A 287 -6.88 4.08 -21.55
N GLU A 288 -7.15 4.65 -22.72
CA GLU A 288 -6.36 5.76 -23.28
C GLU A 288 -6.32 6.94 -22.30
N GLU A 289 -5.11 7.40 -21.99
CA GLU A 289 -4.89 8.60 -21.20
C GLU A 289 -5.58 9.80 -21.90
N PRO A 290 -6.41 10.59 -21.20
CA PRO A 290 -7.03 11.76 -21.81
C PRO A 290 -5.95 12.68 -22.39
N ARG A 291 -6.14 13.13 -23.65
CA ARG A 291 -5.12 13.93 -24.38
C ARG A 291 -4.55 15.12 -23.57
N PRO A 292 -5.34 15.87 -22.78
CA PRO A 292 -4.79 16.94 -21.94
C PRO A 292 -3.79 16.45 -20.88
N VAL A 293 -4.05 15.29 -20.28
CA VAL A 293 -3.17 14.69 -19.25
C VAL A 293 -1.86 14.21 -19.89
N TYR A 294 -1.94 13.60 -21.07
CA TYR A 294 -0.78 13.20 -21.86
C TYR A 294 0.15 14.40 -22.16
N TRP A 295 -0.40 15.52 -22.61
CA TRP A 295 0.37 16.74 -22.89
C TRP A 295 0.97 17.34 -21.61
N ALA A 296 0.20 17.38 -20.53
CA ALA A 296 0.70 17.84 -19.24
C ALA A 296 1.88 16.96 -18.75
N ARG A 297 1.77 15.63 -18.88
CA ARG A 297 2.84 14.70 -18.53
C ARG A 297 4.11 15.00 -19.34
N TRP A 298 4.01 15.09 -20.65
CA TRP A 298 5.16 15.40 -21.52
C TRP A 298 5.75 16.77 -21.24
N PHE A 299 4.92 17.77 -20.96
CA PHE A 299 5.37 19.09 -20.53
C PHE A 299 6.22 18.99 -19.27
N TYR A 300 5.75 18.33 -18.21
CA TYR A 300 6.52 18.20 -16.96
C TYR A 300 7.76 17.31 -17.11
N LEU A 301 7.66 16.21 -17.86
CA LEU A 301 8.80 15.33 -18.16
C LEU A 301 9.91 16.04 -18.95
N SER A 302 9.57 17.10 -19.70
CA SER A 302 10.55 17.93 -20.41
C SER A 302 11.04 19.09 -19.53
N LEU A 303 10.12 19.79 -18.85
CA LEU A 303 10.41 20.97 -18.03
C LEU A 303 11.35 20.64 -16.87
N ILE A 304 11.11 19.54 -16.16
CA ILE A 304 11.89 19.19 -14.96
C ILE A 304 13.37 18.91 -15.31
N PRO A 305 13.71 17.99 -16.24
CA PRO A 305 15.11 17.74 -16.60
C PRO A 305 15.79 18.95 -17.21
N VAL A 306 15.08 19.76 -18.02
CA VAL A 306 15.65 20.99 -18.59
C VAL A 306 15.98 22.00 -17.50
N THR A 307 15.06 22.25 -16.57
CA THR A 307 15.26 23.22 -15.49
C THR A 307 16.38 22.77 -14.55
N VAL A 308 16.35 21.50 -14.12
CA VAL A 308 17.39 20.92 -13.25
C VAL A 308 18.74 20.89 -13.97
N GLY A 309 18.77 20.47 -15.23
CA GLY A 309 19.98 20.41 -16.04
C GLY A 309 20.62 21.79 -16.26
N LEU A 310 19.82 22.80 -16.58
CA LEU A 310 20.29 24.18 -16.70
C LEU A 310 20.79 24.74 -15.37
N MET A 311 20.13 24.42 -14.24
CA MET A 311 20.58 24.82 -12.92
C MET A 311 21.91 24.14 -12.56
N LEU A 312 22.05 22.83 -12.78
CA LEU A 312 23.31 22.11 -12.58
C LEU A 312 24.43 22.67 -13.47
N LEU A 313 24.14 22.99 -14.73
CA LEU A 313 25.11 23.60 -15.65
C LEU A 313 25.55 24.99 -15.19
N HIS A 314 24.59 25.84 -14.80
CA HIS A 314 24.85 27.19 -14.32
C HIS A 314 25.68 27.18 -13.03
N HIS A 315 25.25 26.43 -12.02
CA HIS A 315 25.91 26.37 -10.71
C HIS A 315 27.21 25.57 -10.75
N GLY A 316 27.22 24.44 -11.45
CA GLY A 316 28.41 23.62 -11.65
C GLY A 316 29.49 24.37 -12.42
N GLY A 317 29.13 25.10 -13.48
CA GLY A 317 30.06 25.94 -14.23
C GLY A 317 30.69 27.04 -13.37
N ASP A 318 29.87 27.77 -12.60
CA ASP A 318 30.36 28.81 -11.68
C ASP A 318 31.27 28.21 -10.58
N TRP A 319 30.90 27.06 -10.02
CA TRP A 319 31.69 26.36 -9.00
C TRP A 319 33.03 25.87 -9.55
N ILE A 320 33.04 25.18 -10.69
CA ILE A 320 34.26 24.71 -11.36
C ILE A 320 35.18 25.89 -11.68
N ARG A 321 34.63 26.99 -12.20
CA ARG A 321 35.41 28.19 -12.51
C ARG A 321 36.04 28.80 -11.26
N LYS A 322 35.29 28.94 -10.17
CA LYS A 322 35.82 29.42 -8.88
C LYS A 322 36.92 28.49 -8.35
N LEU A 323 36.73 27.17 -8.46
CA LEU A 323 37.71 26.17 -8.05
C LEU A 323 39.01 26.26 -8.87
N ILE A 324 38.89 26.39 -10.20
CA ILE A 324 40.03 26.59 -11.11
C ILE A 324 40.73 27.91 -10.80
N ALA A 325 39.99 28.99 -10.57
CA ALA A 325 40.56 30.29 -10.22
C ALA A 325 41.33 30.25 -8.89
N LEU A 326 40.82 29.52 -7.89
CA LEU A 326 41.49 29.32 -6.60
C LEU A 326 42.77 28.48 -6.72
N ARG A 327 42.81 27.47 -7.63
CA ARG A 327 43.98 26.59 -7.80
C ARG A 327 45.04 27.14 -8.75
N LEU A 328 44.67 27.87 -9.80
CA LEU A 328 45.57 28.29 -10.87
C LEU A 328 46.02 29.75 -10.81
N ARG A 329 45.44 30.59 -9.93
CA ARG A 329 45.83 32.01 -9.81
C ARG A 329 46.40 32.32 -8.42
N PRO A 330 47.71 32.65 -8.28
CA PRO A 330 48.35 32.91 -6.99
C PRO A 330 47.93 34.20 -6.27
N ALA A 331 47.09 35.05 -6.87
CA ALA A 331 46.52 36.21 -6.19
C ALA A 331 45.15 36.55 -6.80
N PRO A 332 44.13 36.86 -5.98
CA PRO A 332 42.87 37.34 -6.52
C PRO A 332 43.14 38.67 -7.24
N ALA A 333 42.79 38.74 -8.54
CA ALA A 333 42.68 40.01 -9.21
C ALA A 333 41.74 40.90 -8.37
N PRO A 334 42.09 42.18 -8.11
CA PRO A 334 41.24 43.05 -7.31
C PRO A 334 39.84 43.02 -7.92
N GLN A 335 38.87 42.52 -7.14
CA GLN A 335 37.49 42.62 -7.57
C GLN A 335 37.23 44.11 -7.80
N PRO A 336 36.62 44.51 -8.94
CA PRO A 336 36.15 45.87 -9.04
C PRO A 336 35.29 46.12 -7.80
N ARG A 337 35.72 47.06 -6.95
CA ARG A 337 34.90 47.55 -5.86
C ARG A 337 33.53 47.81 -6.47
N PRO A 338 32.43 47.30 -5.87
CA PRO A 338 31.11 47.78 -6.26
C PRO A 338 31.24 49.31 -6.27
N LEU A 339 30.94 49.94 -7.40
CA LEU A 339 30.75 51.38 -7.44
C LEU A 339 29.96 51.71 -6.18
N ALA A 340 30.49 52.62 -5.37
CA ALA A 340 29.92 53.01 -4.09
C ALA A 340 28.54 53.67 -4.32
N GLY A 341 27.57 52.84 -4.71
CA GLY A 341 26.16 53.13 -4.63
C GLY A 341 25.80 53.13 -3.16
N LYS A 342 24.91 54.04 -2.79
CA LYS A 342 24.32 54.09 -1.46
C LYS A 342 23.91 52.67 -1.04
N PRO A 343 24.05 52.28 0.24
CA PRO A 343 23.51 51.00 0.70
C PRO A 343 22.01 50.94 0.40
N GLU A 344 21.65 50.34 -0.72
CA GLU A 344 20.26 50.15 -1.12
C GLU A 344 19.73 49.01 -0.25
N MET A 345 18.76 49.33 0.61
CA MET A 345 18.04 48.30 1.36
C MET A 345 17.28 47.42 0.36
N ARG A 346 17.78 46.19 0.15
CA ARG A 346 17.15 45.17 -0.72
C ARG A 346 15.78 44.70 -0.25
N MET A 347 15.56 44.66 1.07
CA MET A 347 14.29 44.27 1.68
C MET A 347 14.01 45.16 2.89
N LEU A 348 12.84 45.79 2.87
CA LEU A 348 12.29 46.55 3.99
C LEU A 348 11.99 45.60 5.17
N PRO A 349 12.02 46.07 6.43
CA PRO A 349 11.78 45.23 7.60
C PRO A 349 10.46 44.43 7.53
N TRP A 350 9.40 45.04 6.99
CA TRP A 350 8.11 44.37 6.80
C TRP A 350 8.14 43.28 5.71
N GLU A 351 8.86 43.51 4.61
CA GLU A 351 9.06 42.51 3.56
C GLU A 351 9.83 41.29 4.11
N ARG A 352 10.76 41.49 5.06
CA ARG A 352 11.50 40.39 5.71
C ARG A 352 10.59 39.49 6.53
N VAL A 353 9.64 40.06 7.27
CA VAL A 353 8.68 39.27 8.06
C VAL A 353 7.77 38.47 7.14
N GLN A 354 7.22 39.09 6.09
CA GLN A 354 6.42 38.38 5.08
C GLN A 354 7.22 37.25 4.42
N HIS A 355 8.47 37.52 4.04
CA HIS A 355 9.33 36.53 3.43
C HIS A 355 9.65 35.37 4.38
N ALA A 356 9.94 35.65 5.66
CA ALA A 356 10.19 34.61 6.66
C ALA A 356 8.96 33.71 6.87
N LEU A 357 7.77 34.30 7.00
CA LEU A 357 6.53 33.55 7.12
C LEU A 357 6.23 32.72 5.87
N LEU A 358 6.44 33.28 4.67
CA LEU A 358 6.32 32.57 3.40
C LEU A 358 7.29 31.39 3.34
N ALA A 359 8.56 31.60 3.67
CA ALA A 359 9.59 30.55 3.63
C ALA A 359 9.28 29.41 4.61
N VAL A 360 8.96 29.74 5.87
CA VAL A 360 8.61 28.75 6.89
C VAL A 360 7.35 27.97 6.50
N SER A 361 6.29 28.66 6.10
CA SER A 361 5.04 27.98 5.69
C SER A 361 5.24 27.10 4.46
N PHE A 362 5.99 27.56 3.45
CA PHE A 362 6.33 26.75 2.28
C PHE A 362 7.14 25.50 2.65
N ILE A 363 8.17 25.63 3.49
CA ILE A 363 8.98 24.48 3.93
C ILE A 363 8.12 23.45 4.67
N VAL A 364 7.23 23.92 5.55
CA VAL A 364 6.30 23.03 6.27
C VAL A 364 5.32 22.34 5.33
N LEU A 365 4.79 23.05 4.32
CA LEU A 365 3.92 22.47 3.29
C LEU A 365 4.63 21.39 2.46
N VAL A 366 5.87 21.66 2.05
CA VAL A 366 6.70 20.68 1.34
C VAL A 366 6.95 19.47 2.22
N TRP A 367 7.40 19.66 3.47
CA TRP A 367 7.70 18.56 4.38
C TRP A 367 6.47 17.67 4.65
N THR A 368 5.33 18.28 4.99
CA THR A 368 4.07 17.57 5.26
C THR A 368 3.47 16.92 4.01
N GLY A 369 3.66 17.52 2.83
CA GLY A 369 3.23 16.95 1.55
C GLY A 369 4.06 15.73 1.15
N PHE A 370 5.39 15.83 1.24
CA PHE A 370 6.28 14.70 0.98
C PHE A 370 6.08 13.57 2.00
N ALA A 371 5.78 13.89 3.26
CA ALA A 371 5.50 12.90 4.30
C ALA A 371 4.27 12.02 3.97
N LEU A 372 3.28 12.53 3.23
CA LEU A 372 2.17 11.72 2.73
C LEU A 372 2.61 10.73 1.65
N ARG A 373 3.50 11.16 0.76
CA ARG A 373 3.97 10.34 -0.36
C ARG A 373 4.92 9.23 0.11
N TYR A 374 5.73 9.51 1.12
CA TYR A 374 6.78 8.63 1.63
C TYR A 374 6.69 8.45 3.16
N PRO A 375 5.59 7.86 3.67
CA PRO A 375 5.33 7.78 5.12
C PRO A 375 6.36 6.93 5.88
N GLU A 376 6.96 5.94 5.23
CA GLU A 376 7.91 5.01 5.84
C GLU A 376 9.31 5.59 6.10
N GLN A 377 9.60 6.76 5.53
CA GLN A 377 10.93 7.35 5.61
C GLN A 377 11.17 7.95 7.00
N PHE A 378 12.41 7.87 7.48
CA PHE A 378 12.78 8.31 8.84
C PHE A 378 12.41 9.77 9.13
N TRP A 379 12.48 10.65 8.12
CA TRP A 379 12.14 12.08 8.23
C TRP A 379 10.63 12.36 8.22
N ALA A 380 9.80 11.40 7.80
CA ALA A 380 8.34 11.51 7.82
C ALA A 380 7.75 11.02 9.14
N ARG A 381 8.44 10.07 9.82
CA ARG A 381 7.98 9.44 11.07
C ARG A 381 7.46 10.41 12.14
N PRO A 382 8.11 11.56 12.44
CA PRO A 382 7.60 12.48 13.46
C PRO A 382 6.20 13.03 13.17
N LEU A 383 5.83 13.15 11.89
CA LEU A 383 4.51 13.64 11.48
C LEU A 383 3.46 12.52 11.42
N VAL A 384 3.90 11.28 11.20
CA VAL A 384 3.03 10.15 10.86
C VAL A 384 2.83 9.18 12.04
N MET A 385 3.72 9.19 13.03
CA MET A 385 3.67 8.29 14.19
C MET A 385 2.37 8.36 14.99
N TRP A 386 1.68 9.50 14.94
CA TRP A 386 0.41 9.73 15.62
C TRP A 386 -0.80 9.73 14.70
N GLU A 387 -0.63 9.54 13.38
CA GLU A 387 -1.69 9.67 12.36
C GLU A 387 -2.84 8.66 12.56
N GLY A 388 -2.57 7.53 13.25
CA GLY A 388 -3.60 6.56 13.61
C GLY A 388 -4.59 7.04 14.68
N ASN A 389 -4.19 8.00 15.53
CA ASN A 389 -5.04 8.55 16.59
C ASN A 389 -5.44 10.00 16.31
N TRP A 390 -4.52 10.80 15.76
CA TRP A 390 -4.67 12.23 15.53
C TRP A 390 -4.15 12.58 14.14
N PRO A 391 -4.90 13.32 13.31
CA PRO A 391 -4.46 13.71 11.96
C PRO A 391 -3.45 14.87 12.01
N VAL A 392 -2.29 14.65 12.63
CA VAL A 392 -1.27 15.67 12.92
C VAL A 392 -0.73 16.26 11.63
N ARG A 393 -0.27 15.42 10.70
CA ARG A 393 0.31 15.87 9.43
C ARG A 393 -0.67 16.73 8.65
N GLY A 394 -1.91 16.26 8.49
CA GLY A 394 -2.96 16.99 7.77
C GLY A 394 -3.30 18.33 8.42
N THR A 395 -3.31 18.39 9.76
CA THR A 395 -3.57 19.62 10.51
C THR A 395 -2.45 20.63 10.37
N VAL A 396 -1.19 20.20 10.52
CA VAL A 396 -0.01 21.05 10.31
C VAL A 396 0.03 21.58 8.87
N HIS A 397 -0.29 20.73 7.88
CA HIS A 397 -0.35 21.13 6.48
C HIS A 397 -1.38 22.24 6.25
N ARG A 398 -2.60 22.10 6.80
CA ARG A 398 -3.66 23.12 6.67
C ARG A 398 -3.30 24.43 7.36
N ILE A 399 -2.71 24.39 8.56
CA ILE A 399 -2.26 25.59 9.26
C ILE A 399 -1.20 26.33 8.42
N ALA A 400 -0.21 25.61 7.90
CA ALA A 400 0.81 26.19 7.04
C ALA A 400 0.21 26.78 5.75
N ALA A 401 -0.80 26.12 5.16
CA ALA A 401 -1.51 26.64 3.99
C ALA A 401 -2.24 27.97 4.30
N VAL A 402 -2.95 28.04 5.43
CA VAL A 402 -3.63 29.28 5.86
C VAL A 402 -2.62 30.41 6.07
N VAL A 403 -1.48 30.14 6.72
CA VAL A 403 -0.42 31.13 6.92
C VAL A 403 0.13 31.61 5.58
N LEU A 404 0.45 30.70 4.64
CA LEU A 404 0.95 31.07 3.31
C LEU A 404 -0.06 31.94 2.54
N MET A 405 -1.34 31.57 2.58
CA MET A 405 -2.43 32.33 1.94
C MET A 405 -2.59 33.71 2.58
N ALA A 406 -2.60 33.79 3.91
CA ALA A 406 -2.72 35.05 4.64
C ALA A 406 -1.55 35.99 4.32
N VAL A 407 -0.32 35.48 4.31
CA VAL A 407 0.87 36.25 3.92
C VAL A 407 0.77 36.74 2.48
N SER A 408 0.26 35.92 1.57
CA SER A 408 0.07 36.30 0.15
C SER A 408 -0.96 37.41 -0.02
N VAL A 409 -2.07 37.34 0.72
CA VAL A 409 -3.11 38.38 0.75
C VAL A 409 -2.56 39.67 1.36
N VAL A 410 -1.86 39.58 2.50
CA VAL A 410 -1.22 40.73 3.14
C VAL A 410 -0.18 41.36 2.19
N HIS A 411 0.61 40.55 1.47
CA HIS A 411 1.55 41.03 0.47
C HIS A 411 0.82 41.85 -0.61
N ALA A 412 -0.23 41.31 -1.21
CA ALA A 412 -1.04 42.00 -2.22
C ALA A 412 -1.65 43.30 -1.69
N ILE A 413 -2.23 43.29 -0.48
CA ILE A 413 -2.78 44.49 0.16
C ILE A 413 -1.68 45.53 0.40
N THR A 414 -0.48 45.12 0.83
CA THR A 414 0.61 46.06 1.11
C THR A 414 1.18 46.70 -0.16
N LEU A 415 1.17 46.00 -1.30
CA LEU A 415 1.48 46.56 -2.62
C LEU A 415 0.42 47.57 -3.09
N LEU A 416 -0.85 47.35 -2.73
CA LEU A 416 -1.93 48.29 -3.03
C LEU A 416 -1.95 49.49 -2.08
N ALA A 417 -1.62 49.33 -0.81
CA ALA A 417 -1.69 50.41 0.18
C ALA A 417 -0.44 51.31 0.18
N SER A 418 0.76 50.74 -0.02
CA SER A 418 2.01 51.50 0.08
C SER A 418 2.60 51.82 -1.28
N ARG A 419 2.63 53.12 -1.63
CA ARG A 419 3.32 53.61 -2.84
C ARG A 419 4.80 53.25 -2.85
N ARG A 420 5.44 53.20 -1.67
CA ARG A 420 6.86 52.84 -1.52
C ARG A 420 7.13 51.36 -1.82
N LEU A 421 6.27 50.46 -1.33
CA LEU A 421 6.42 49.03 -1.65
C LEU A 421 6.06 48.77 -3.11
N ARG A 422 5.04 49.46 -3.64
CA ARG A 422 4.67 49.35 -5.06
C ARG A 422 5.79 49.79 -6.00
N SER A 423 6.44 50.93 -5.70
CA SER A 423 7.55 51.41 -6.53
C SER A 423 8.75 50.46 -6.47
N HIS A 424 9.03 49.88 -5.29
CA HIS A 424 10.04 48.83 -5.13
C HIS A 424 9.69 47.59 -5.97
N TRP A 425 8.46 47.11 -5.88
CA TRP A 425 7.95 45.94 -6.61
C TRP A 425 8.02 46.09 -8.13
N LEU A 426 7.71 47.27 -8.67
CA LEU A 426 7.80 47.53 -10.12
C LEU A 426 9.23 47.35 -10.67
N THR A 427 10.26 47.39 -9.82
CA THR A 427 11.64 47.10 -10.23
C THR A 427 11.90 45.60 -10.44
N LEU A 428 11.07 44.72 -9.87
CA LEU A 428 11.14 43.26 -9.99
C LEU A 428 10.42 42.72 -11.23
N PHE A 429 9.80 43.59 -12.03
CA PHE A 429 9.15 43.16 -13.27
C PHE A 429 10.19 42.73 -14.33
N PRO A 430 10.01 41.59 -15.02
CA PRO A 430 10.97 41.12 -16.01
C PRO A 430 11.07 42.10 -17.19
N LYS A 431 12.30 42.40 -17.61
CA LYS A 431 12.64 43.25 -18.75
C LYS A 431 13.38 42.41 -19.78
N LYS A 432 13.35 42.83 -21.06
CA LYS A 432 14.09 42.15 -22.14
C LYS A 432 15.59 41.99 -21.83
N LYS A 433 16.17 42.93 -21.08
CA LYS A 433 17.57 42.88 -20.64
C LYS A 433 17.88 41.68 -19.73
N ASP A 434 16.91 41.18 -18.97
CA ASP A 434 17.09 40.05 -18.05
C ASP A 434 17.42 38.75 -18.80
N LEU A 435 16.87 38.56 -20.01
CA LEU A 435 17.23 37.44 -20.88
C LEU A 435 18.71 37.50 -21.28
N TYR A 436 19.17 38.70 -21.68
CA TYR A 436 20.58 38.90 -21.99
C TYR A 436 21.48 38.68 -20.77
N GLU A 437 21.08 39.19 -19.59
CA GLU A 437 21.82 38.96 -18.34
C GLU A 437 21.92 37.47 -18.00
N GLY A 438 20.84 36.71 -18.20
CA GLY A 438 20.81 35.26 -18.00
C GLY A 438 21.72 34.49 -18.95
N PHE A 439 21.61 34.71 -20.27
CA PHE A 439 22.47 34.04 -21.26
C PHE A 439 23.93 34.46 -21.14
N ALA A 440 24.21 35.74 -20.90
CA ALA A 440 25.56 36.22 -20.66
C ALA A 440 26.15 35.66 -19.37
N GLY A 441 25.32 35.48 -18.33
CA GLY A 441 25.68 34.87 -17.06
C GLY A 441 26.03 33.40 -17.23
N LEU A 442 25.20 32.64 -17.97
CA LEU A 442 25.47 31.23 -18.29
C LEU A 442 26.73 31.06 -19.14
N ALA A 443 26.87 31.84 -20.22
CA ALA A 443 28.07 31.83 -21.06
C ALA A 443 29.33 32.17 -20.26
N TRP A 444 29.23 33.11 -19.32
CA TRP A 444 30.29 33.39 -18.37
C TRP A 444 30.51 32.21 -17.41
N ALA A 445 29.49 31.57 -16.86
CA ALA A 445 29.63 30.44 -15.93
C ALA A 445 30.29 29.21 -16.59
N ILE A 446 30.06 28.95 -17.87
CA ILE A 446 30.55 27.73 -18.55
C ILE A 446 31.87 27.89 -19.31
N GLY A 447 32.47 29.08 -19.38
CA GLY A 447 33.76 29.24 -20.10
C GLY A 447 33.72 30.13 -21.33
N LEU A 448 32.56 30.28 -21.96
CA LEU A 448 32.42 30.91 -23.28
C LEU A 448 32.65 32.43 -23.25
N ARG A 449 32.43 33.08 -22.09
CA ARG A 449 32.67 34.50 -21.90
C ARG A 449 33.78 34.75 -20.86
N ARG A 450 34.68 35.69 -21.17
CA ARG A 450 35.83 36.04 -20.30
C ARG A 450 35.47 36.99 -19.15
N SER A 451 34.54 37.93 -19.37
CA SER A 451 34.15 38.95 -18.39
C SER A 451 32.76 38.69 -17.80
N LYS A 452 32.62 38.94 -16.49
CA LYS A 452 31.34 38.82 -15.79
C LYS A 452 30.38 39.90 -16.29
N PRO A 453 29.13 39.58 -16.68
CA PRO A 453 28.17 40.59 -17.11
C PRO A 453 27.79 41.52 -15.96
N ALA A 454 27.52 42.78 -16.30
CA ALA A 454 26.93 43.73 -15.36
C ALA A 454 25.46 43.36 -15.15
N LEU A 455 25.08 43.15 -13.89
CA LEU A 455 23.70 42.83 -13.49
C LEU A 455 22.93 44.11 -13.18
N SER A 456 21.61 44.11 -13.42
CA SER A 456 20.75 45.18 -12.89
C SER A 456 20.66 45.16 -11.36
N ALA A 457 20.18 46.27 -10.78
CA ALA A 457 20.06 46.43 -9.32
C ALA A 457 19.33 45.26 -8.64
N HIS A 458 18.22 44.82 -9.24
CA HIS A 458 17.66 43.49 -9.04
C HIS A 458 18.08 42.62 -10.22
N SER A 459 18.85 41.57 -9.93
CA SER A 459 19.38 40.66 -10.97
C SER A 459 18.27 39.82 -11.60
N TYR A 460 18.56 39.24 -12.77
CA TYR A 460 17.63 38.29 -13.40
C TYR A 460 17.25 37.12 -12.47
N ILE A 461 18.17 36.67 -11.61
CA ILE A 461 17.96 35.58 -10.65
C ILE A 461 16.88 35.96 -9.64
N GLU A 462 17.04 37.11 -8.98
CA GLU A 462 16.09 37.61 -7.97
C GLU A 462 14.69 37.81 -8.57
N LYS A 463 14.60 38.29 -9.81
CA LYS A 463 13.32 38.44 -10.52
C LYS A 463 12.68 37.08 -10.84
N VAL A 464 13.45 36.13 -11.36
CA VAL A 464 12.96 34.79 -11.69
C VAL A 464 12.49 34.06 -10.43
N GLU A 465 13.27 34.12 -9.34
CA GLU A 465 12.89 33.53 -8.04
C GLU A 465 11.60 34.13 -7.50
N TYR A 466 11.46 35.45 -7.54
CA TYR A 466 10.26 36.15 -7.08
C TYR A 466 9.00 35.72 -7.87
N TRP A 467 9.07 35.73 -9.21
CA TRP A 467 7.94 35.36 -10.04
C TRP A 467 7.61 33.86 -10.02
N ALA A 468 8.63 33.01 -9.90
CA ALA A 468 8.44 31.57 -9.71
C ALA A 468 7.67 31.30 -8.41
N VAL A 469 8.03 31.96 -7.31
CA VAL A 469 7.33 31.84 -6.02
C VAL A 469 5.89 32.38 -6.10
N ILE A 470 5.66 33.54 -6.71
CA ILE A 470 4.29 34.07 -6.89
C ILE A 470 3.42 33.08 -7.66
N TRP A 471 3.90 32.61 -8.81
CA TRP A 471 3.11 31.74 -9.66
C TRP A 471 2.85 30.39 -9.00
N GLY A 472 3.88 29.80 -8.39
CA GLY A 472 3.74 28.57 -7.60
C GLY A 472 2.74 28.74 -6.46
N THR A 473 2.84 29.83 -5.71
CA THR A 473 1.93 30.12 -4.58
C THR A 473 0.49 30.33 -5.06
N PHE A 474 0.29 31.02 -6.19
CA PHE A 474 -1.03 31.21 -6.77
C PHE A 474 -1.70 29.89 -7.16
N ILE A 475 -0.98 29.02 -7.89
CA ILE A 475 -1.49 27.69 -8.27
C ILE A 475 -1.76 26.84 -7.02
N MET A 476 -0.82 26.81 -6.08
CA MET A 476 -0.96 26.05 -4.83
C MET A 476 -2.16 26.53 -4.00
N ALA A 477 -2.34 27.85 -3.84
CA ALA A 477 -3.46 28.42 -3.12
C ALA A 477 -4.81 28.12 -3.83
N LEU A 478 -4.88 28.30 -5.15
CA LEU A 478 -6.10 28.04 -5.93
C LEU A 478 -6.51 26.56 -5.83
N THR A 479 -5.57 25.65 -6.12
CA THR A 479 -5.82 24.21 -6.04
C THR A 479 -6.13 23.77 -4.62
N GLY A 480 -5.42 24.30 -3.61
CA GLY A 480 -5.67 24.02 -2.20
C GLY A 480 -7.05 24.47 -1.74
N VAL A 481 -7.50 25.68 -2.11
CA VAL A 481 -8.85 26.18 -1.80
C VAL A 481 -9.92 25.32 -2.47
N LEU A 482 -9.73 24.93 -3.73
CA LEU A 482 -10.68 24.04 -4.43
C LEU A 482 -10.79 22.68 -3.75
N LEU A 483 -9.68 22.13 -3.23
CA LEU A 483 -9.68 20.88 -2.48
C LEU A 483 -10.29 21.06 -1.09
N TRP A 484 -10.04 22.18 -0.41
CA TRP A 484 -10.59 22.46 0.92
C TRP A 484 -12.10 22.72 0.86
N ALA A 485 -12.57 23.57 -0.03
CA ALA A 485 -13.98 23.95 -0.11
C ALA A 485 -14.91 22.83 -0.59
N ASN A 486 -14.36 21.76 -1.18
CA ASN A 486 -15.09 20.57 -1.60
C ASN A 486 -14.96 19.39 -0.61
N ASN A 487 -14.30 19.59 0.53
CA ASN A 487 -14.14 18.62 1.60
C ASN A 487 -15.01 19.02 2.79
#